data_AF-A0A937A238-F1
#
_entry.id   AF-A0A937A238-F1
#
_cell.length_a   1.000
_cell.length_b   1.000
_cell.length_c   1.000
_cell.angle_alpha   90.00
_cell.angle_beta   90.00
_cell.angle_gamma   90.00
#
_symmetry.space_group_name_H-M   'P 1'
#
loop_
_entity.id
_entity.type
_entity.pdbx_description
1 polymer ?
#
loop_
_entity_poly.entity_id
_entity_poly.type
_entity_poly.pdbx_seq_one_letter_code
_entity_poly.pdbx_strand_id
1 'polypeptide(L)'
;MQNFILRPGPALMAQRWVKDGDEDLSERVDVSMRAHQHLFETVELDACVTLADVLGLLAKDATLRQVFHRDWSEEICAEAQLGAFPLSSREPSLNERMEYLELYQQWGYDSSRRTYLPTQRLQLHGLGAELEDDAPAYGRKKGERIAWSISLTPVRELLTLPIRVCPGVIVVEDDVDSRSYGLEIGRVFHPDVTLGQIVDGVLNELGFHGGPAQRDALAEELGRRAQEATDGPAELVSIDDLFKESVQPACDAMFDDLGGRTSREIQKAMRLIADDENAANWFHRTFDGAVVVKAQFRNRTGREFRKAFRAANR
;
A
#
# COMPACT_ATOMS: atom_id res chain seq x y z
N MET A 1 -16.58 14.30 25.38
CA MET A 1 -15.93 13.57 24.28
C MET A 1 -16.76 12.32 24.03
N GLN A 2 -17.22 12.07 22.81
CA GLN A 2 -17.95 10.83 22.48
C GLN A 2 -16.92 9.86 21.91
N ASN A 3 -16.90 8.63 22.42
CA ASN A 3 -16.03 7.57 21.91
C ASN A 3 -16.88 6.63 21.06
N PHE A 4 -16.37 6.21 19.91
CA PHE A 4 -17.05 5.25 19.05
C PHE A 4 -16.28 3.94 19.02
N ILE A 5 -17.00 2.83 19.12
CA ILE A 5 -16.41 1.50 19.11
C ILE A 5 -17.16 0.65 18.08
N LEU A 6 -16.44 0.12 17.09
CA LEU A 6 -16.98 -0.92 16.22
C LEU A 6 -16.82 -2.28 16.91
N ARG A 7 -17.91 -3.03 17.01
CA ARG A 7 -17.98 -4.33 17.68
C ARG A 7 -18.42 -5.44 16.71
N PRO A 8 -18.13 -6.71 17.05
CA PRO A 8 -18.70 -7.85 16.32
C PRO A 8 -20.23 -7.75 16.24
N GLY A 9 -20.83 -8.23 15.15
CA GLY A 9 -22.28 -8.11 14.94
C GLY A 9 -22.68 -6.90 14.10
N PRO A 10 -21.85 -6.56 13.11
CA PRO A 10 -21.70 -5.22 12.50
C PRO A 10 -22.30 -4.06 13.32
N ALA A 11 -21.76 -3.77 14.51
CA ALA A 11 -22.36 -2.84 15.47
C ALA A 11 -21.45 -1.65 15.81
N LEU A 12 -21.87 -0.43 15.47
CA LEU A 12 -21.19 0.80 15.86
C LEU A 12 -21.85 1.39 17.11
N MET A 13 -21.10 1.44 18.21
CA MET A 13 -21.57 1.91 19.50
C MET A 13 -21.00 3.30 19.80
N ALA A 14 -21.88 4.27 20.06
CA ALA A 14 -21.49 5.59 20.57
C ALA A 14 -21.53 5.56 22.11
N GLN A 15 -20.41 5.84 22.76
CA GLN A 15 -20.34 6.02 24.21
C GLN A 15 -20.49 7.50 24.55
N ARG A 16 -21.53 7.81 25.33
CA ARG A 16 -21.85 9.14 25.82
C ARG A 16 -21.69 9.17 27.33
N TRP A 17 -21.09 10.24 27.83
CA TRP A 17 -21.00 10.52 29.25
C TRP A 17 -22.20 11.38 29.64
N VAL A 18 -23.00 10.88 30.58
CA VAL A 18 -24.18 11.55 31.13
C VAL A 18 -23.90 11.80 32.60
N LYS A 19 -24.15 13.03 33.06
CA LYS A 19 -24.09 13.34 34.48
C LYS A 19 -25.41 12.93 35.14
N ASP A 20 -25.32 12.06 36.13
CA ASP A 20 -26.42 11.77 37.04
C ASP A 20 -26.02 12.18 38.46
N GLY A 21 -26.39 13.41 38.86
CA GLY A 21 -25.90 14.02 40.09
C GLY A 21 -24.38 14.27 40.08
N ASP A 22 -23.67 13.68 41.04
CA ASP A 22 -22.20 13.75 41.20
C ASP A 22 -21.46 12.57 40.54
N GLU A 23 -22.17 11.62 39.92
CA GLU A 23 -21.57 10.47 39.22
C GLU A 23 -21.57 10.68 37.69
N ASP A 24 -20.43 10.40 37.06
CA ASP A 24 -20.32 10.33 35.60
C ASP A 24 -20.69 8.92 35.13
N LEU A 25 -21.89 8.76 34.58
CA LEU A 25 -22.37 7.51 33.98
C LEU A 25 -22.03 7.47 32.48
N SER A 26 -21.63 6.31 31.97
CA SER A 26 -21.46 6.11 30.53
C SER A 26 -22.63 5.30 29.96
N GLU A 27 -23.36 5.90 29.02
CA GLU A 27 -24.38 5.22 28.22
C GLU A 27 -23.79 4.81 26.86
N ARG A 28 -24.14 3.62 26.37
CA ARG A 28 -23.77 3.16 25.03
C ARG A 28 -25.03 3.07 24.15
N VAL A 29 -24.99 3.78 23.03
CA VAL A 29 -26.09 3.83 22.07
C VAL A 29 -25.64 3.19 20.76
N ASP A 30 -26.43 2.24 20.25
CA ASP A 30 -26.21 1.68 18.91
C ASP A 30 -26.58 2.72 17.85
N VAL A 31 -25.59 3.09 17.03
CA VAL A 31 -25.72 4.06 15.93
C VAL A 31 -25.46 3.41 14.55
N SER A 32 -25.48 2.08 14.46
CA SER A 32 -25.12 1.33 13.25
C SER A 32 -25.93 1.72 12.01
N MET A 33 -27.23 1.99 12.18
CA MET A 33 -28.13 2.39 11.09
C MET A 33 -27.94 3.85 10.61
N ARG A 34 -27.06 4.60 11.30
CA ARG A 34 -26.73 6.00 11.02
C ARG A 34 -25.21 6.22 11.01
N ALA A 35 -24.45 5.18 10.71
CA ALA A 35 -23.00 5.20 10.67
C ALA A 35 -22.45 6.29 9.74
N HIS A 36 -23.15 6.63 8.65
CA HIS A 36 -22.79 7.75 7.78
C HIS A 36 -22.67 9.11 8.49
N GLN A 37 -23.37 9.31 9.62
CA GLN A 37 -23.31 10.55 10.40
C GLN A 37 -22.02 10.67 11.22
N HIS A 38 -21.23 9.59 11.29
CA HIS A 38 -20.06 9.45 12.15
C HIS A 38 -18.77 9.16 11.37
N LEU A 39 -18.75 9.43 10.05
CA LEU A 39 -17.60 9.18 9.17
C LEU A 39 -16.30 9.86 9.63
N PHE A 40 -16.40 11.01 10.28
CA PHE A 40 -15.26 11.81 10.72
C PHE A 40 -14.93 11.64 12.19
N GLU A 41 -15.66 10.78 12.90
CA GLU A 41 -15.41 10.49 14.30
C GLU A 41 -14.36 9.39 14.42
N THR A 42 -13.45 9.52 15.40
CA THR A 42 -12.46 8.49 15.72
C THR A 42 -13.18 7.24 16.24
N VAL A 43 -12.78 6.07 15.71
CA VAL A 43 -13.35 4.76 16.06
C VAL A 43 -12.27 3.83 16.57
N GLU A 44 -12.55 3.19 17.69
CA GLU A 44 -11.79 2.03 18.17
C GLU A 44 -12.40 0.74 17.60
N LEU A 45 -11.55 -0.19 17.16
CA LEU A 45 -11.96 -1.53 16.78
C LEU A 45 -11.88 -2.46 17.99
N ASP A 46 -12.99 -3.11 18.34
CA ASP A 46 -12.97 -4.23 19.29
C ASP A 46 -12.09 -5.36 18.71
N ALA A 47 -11.34 -6.05 19.57
CA ALA A 47 -10.31 -7.01 19.17
C ALA A 47 -10.84 -8.20 18.34
N CYS A 48 -12.15 -8.46 18.42
CA CYS A 48 -12.81 -9.54 17.70
C CYS A 48 -13.51 -9.08 16.41
N VAL A 49 -13.41 -7.80 16.03
CA VAL A 49 -13.98 -7.29 14.76
C VAL A 49 -13.31 -7.98 13.59
N THR A 50 -14.13 -8.50 12.68
CA THR A 50 -13.70 -9.13 11.43
C THR A 50 -13.98 -8.24 10.23
N LEU A 51 -13.44 -8.60 9.07
CA LEU A 51 -13.80 -7.93 7.81
C LEU A 51 -15.31 -7.99 7.54
N ALA A 52 -15.97 -9.11 7.86
CA ALA A 52 -17.42 -9.25 7.74
C ALA A 52 -18.18 -8.20 8.57
N ASP A 53 -17.67 -7.81 9.73
CA ASP A 53 -18.32 -6.79 10.57
C ASP A 53 -18.21 -5.38 9.97
N VAL A 54 -17.08 -5.05 9.33
CA VAL A 54 -16.91 -3.76 8.63
C VAL A 54 -17.85 -3.68 7.42
N LEU A 55 -17.83 -4.71 6.56
CA LEU A 55 -18.69 -4.77 5.37
C LEU A 55 -20.18 -4.90 5.75
N GLY A 56 -20.48 -5.56 6.87
CA GLY A 56 -21.82 -5.66 7.42
C GLY A 56 -22.34 -4.31 7.94
N LEU A 57 -21.49 -3.48 8.56
CA LEU A 57 -21.86 -2.13 8.98
C LEU A 57 -22.20 -1.27 7.75
N LEU A 58 -21.34 -1.34 6.73
CA LEU A 58 -21.58 -0.71 5.44
C LEU A 58 -22.91 -1.19 4.84
N ALA A 59 -23.19 -2.49 4.86
CA ALA A 59 -24.43 -3.05 4.33
C ALA A 59 -25.71 -2.65 5.10
N LYS A 60 -25.62 -2.30 6.39
CA LYS A 60 -26.76 -1.86 7.22
C LYS A 60 -27.18 -0.41 6.94
N ASP A 61 -26.26 0.43 6.48
CA ASP A 61 -26.51 1.86 6.24
C ASP A 61 -26.45 2.17 4.74
N ALA A 62 -27.63 2.31 4.12
CA ALA A 62 -27.73 2.59 2.69
C ALA A 62 -27.08 3.93 2.28
N THR A 63 -27.11 4.94 3.16
CA THR A 63 -26.47 6.23 2.90
C THR A 63 -24.96 6.09 2.96
N LEU A 64 -24.44 5.30 3.90
CA LEU A 64 -23.02 4.99 3.97
C LEU A 64 -22.52 4.29 2.70
N ARG A 65 -23.24 3.29 2.18
CA ARG A 65 -22.93 2.70 0.87
C ARG A 65 -22.93 3.72 -0.26
N GLN A 66 -23.92 4.61 -0.29
CA GLN A 66 -24.00 5.63 -1.34
C GLN A 66 -22.79 6.59 -1.33
N VAL A 67 -22.26 6.91 -0.14
CA VAL A 67 -21.03 7.72 0.00
C VAL A 67 -19.85 7.03 -0.68
N PHE A 68 -19.70 5.71 -0.50
CA PHE A 68 -18.59 4.92 -1.04
C PHE A 68 -18.90 4.17 -2.35
N HIS A 69 -19.95 4.58 -3.08
CA HIS A 69 -20.39 3.85 -4.28
C HIS A 69 -19.30 3.73 -5.37
N ARG A 70 -18.35 4.68 -5.42
CA ARG A 70 -17.27 4.67 -6.42
C ARG A 70 -16.23 3.57 -6.17
N ASP A 71 -16.20 3.05 -4.95
CA ASP A 71 -15.25 2.04 -4.49
C ASP A 71 -15.89 0.65 -4.48
N TRP A 72 -16.81 0.40 -5.42
CA TRP A 72 -17.49 -0.90 -5.61
C TRP A 72 -18.22 -1.41 -4.36
N SER A 73 -18.65 -0.49 -3.49
CA SER A 73 -19.22 -0.83 -2.20
C SER A 73 -20.46 -1.73 -2.31
N GLU A 74 -21.24 -1.59 -3.37
CA GLU A 74 -22.47 -2.39 -3.56
C GLU A 74 -22.11 -3.82 -3.91
N GLU A 75 -21.22 -4.02 -4.88
CA GLU A 75 -20.80 -5.32 -5.36
C GLU A 75 -19.98 -6.08 -4.30
N ILE A 76 -19.09 -5.38 -3.59
CA ILE A 76 -18.31 -5.95 -2.48
C ILE A 76 -19.23 -6.36 -1.34
N CYS A 77 -20.20 -5.52 -0.94
CA CYS A 77 -21.18 -5.90 0.07
C CYS A 77 -22.05 -7.08 -0.38
N ALA A 78 -22.45 -7.12 -1.66
CA ALA A 78 -23.24 -8.21 -2.21
C ALA A 78 -22.47 -9.54 -2.19
N GLU A 79 -21.18 -9.52 -2.56
CA GLU A 79 -20.31 -10.71 -2.45
C GLU A 79 -20.14 -11.13 -0.98
N ALA A 80 -19.92 -10.18 -0.07
CA ALA A 80 -19.77 -10.46 1.36
C ALA A 80 -21.02 -11.13 1.96
N GLN A 81 -22.23 -10.77 1.49
CA GLN A 81 -23.49 -11.37 1.92
C GLN A 81 -23.65 -12.84 1.50
N LEU A 82 -22.86 -13.33 0.55
CA LEU A 82 -22.80 -14.75 0.21
C LEU A 82 -22.11 -15.59 1.30
N GLY A 83 -21.55 -14.93 2.32
CA GLY A 83 -20.85 -15.56 3.44
C GLY A 83 -19.46 -16.06 3.08
N ALA A 84 -18.69 -16.42 4.10
CA ALA A 84 -17.34 -16.94 3.91
C ALA A 84 -17.36 -18.24 3.11
N PHE A 85 -16.28 -18.51 2.36
CA PHE A 85 -16.13 -19.86 1.80
C PHE A 85 -16.05 -20.89 2.93
N PRO A 86 -16.58 -22.11 2.72
CA PRO A 86 -16.26 -23.22 3.61
C PRO A 86 -14.74 -23.33 3.70
N LEU A 87 -14.21 -23.53 4.91
CA LEU A 87 -12.78 -23.78 5.10
C LEU A 87 -12.37 -24.89 4.13
N SER A 88 -11.64 -24.53 3.08
CA SER A 88 -11.23 -25.51 2.08
C SER A 88 -10.25 -26.48 2.75
N SER A 89 -10.37 -27.77 2.44
CA SER A 89 -9.52 -28.82 2.99
C SER A 89 -8.08 -28.78 2.47
N ARG A 90 -7.74 -27.80 1.61
CA ARG A 90 -6.34 -27.48 1.30
C ARG A 90 -5.81 -26.70 2.47
N GLU A 91 -4.92 -27.31 3.26
CA GLU A 91 -4.12 -26.56 4.21
C GLU A 91 -3.17 -25.67 3.41
N PRO A 92 -3.37 -24.33 3.37
CA PRO A 92 -2.28 -23.45 2.96
C PRO A 92 -1.07 -23.77 3.83
N SER A 93 0.12 -23.67 3.26
CA SER A 93 1.34 -23.84 4.07
C SER A 93 1.30 -22.86 5.25
N LEU A 94 1.92 -23.20 6.38
CA LEU A 94 1.93 -22.36 7.58
C LEU A 94 2.39 -20.92 7.29
N ASN A 95 3.28 -20.76 6.31
CA ASN A 95 3.77 -19.47 5.84
C ASN A 95 2.69 -18.67 5.08
N GLU A 96 1.81 -19.32 4.32
CA GLU A 96 0.74 -18.70 3.52
C GLU A 96 -0.54 -18.40 4.33
N ARG A 97 -0.62 -18.80 5.61
CA ARG A 97 -1.78 -18.51 6.46
C ARG A 97 -1.74 -17.08 6.98
N MET A 98 -2.65 -16.24 6.47
CA MET A 98 -3.00 -14.96 7.10
C MET A 98 -3.70 -15.21 8.43
N GLU A 99 -3.25 -14.56 9.51
CA GLU A 99 -3.88 -14.59 10.83
C GLU A 99 -4.88 -13.44 11.01
N TYR A 100 -4.59 -12.27 10.45
CA TYR A 100 -5.44 -11.09 10.52
C TYR A 100 -5.15 -10.12 9.36
N LEU A 101 -6.07 -9.20 9.15
CA LEU A 101 -5.90 -8.06 8.26
C LEU A 101 -5.47 -6.84 9.07
N GLU A 102 -4.54 -6.07 8.53
CA GLU A 102 -4.03 -4.87 9.19
C GLU A 102 -4.23 -3.64 8.31
N LEU A 103 -4.92 -2.66 8.88
CA LEU A 103 -5.00 -1.29 8.36
C LEU A 103 -3.79 -0.51 8.87
N TYR A 104 -2.96 -0.02 7.97
CA TYR A 104 -1.75 0.72 8.32
C TYR A 104 -1.63 2.01 7.51
N GLN A 105 -0.74 2.90 7.94
CA GLN A 105 -0.48 4.16 7.28
C GLN A 105 0.96 4.23 6.81
N GLN A 106 1.14 4.83 5.64
CA GLN A 106 2.44 5.26 5.13
C GLN A 106 2.32 6.72 4.69
N TRP A 107 3.18 7.58 5.22
CA TRP A 107 3.20 9.00 4.87
C TRP A 107 4.37 9.29 3.95
N GLY A 108 4.07 9.76 2.74
CA GLY A 108 5.09 10.28 1.83
C GLY A 108 5.51 11.68 2.26
N TYR A 109 6.81 11.90 2.44
CA TYR A 109 7.39 13.22 2.71
C TYR A 109 8.25 13.64 1.53
N ASP A 110 7.83 14.68 0.81
CA ASP A 110 8.61 15.28 -0.28
C ASP A 110 9.65 16.23 0.32
N SER A 111 10.90 15.80 0.44
CA SER A 111 11.97 16.62 1.00
C SER A 111 12.32 17.85 0.15
N SER A 112 12.00 17.86 -1.15
CA SER A 112 12.23 19.01 -2.03
C SER A 112 11.25 20.15 -1.73
N ARG A 113 10.01 19.80 -1.37
CA ARG A 113 8.94 20.76 -1.02
C ARG A 113 8.77 20.96 0.47
N ARG A 114 9.34 20.07 1.28
CA ARG A 114 9.17 19.99 2.74
C ARG A 114 7.70 19.84 3.15
N THR A 115 6.99 18.98 2.43
CA THR A 115 5.56 18.75 2.62
C THR A 115 5.25 17.27 2.66
N TYR A 116 4.30 16.89 3.52
CA TYR A 116 3.69 15.57 3.44
C TYR A 116 2.68 15.51 2.30
N LEU A 117 2.64 14.36 1.62
CA LEU A 117 1.50 13.93 0.81
C LEU A 117 0.28 13.64 1.70
N PRO A 118 -0.92 13.38 1.12
CA PRO A 118 -2.10 13.05 1.90
C PRO A 118 -1.84 11.94 2.94
N THR A 119 -2.04 12.26 4.22
CA THR A 119 -1.74 11.38 5.38
C THR A 119 -2.93 10.55 5.86
N GLN A 120 -4.08 10.70 5.21
CA GLN A 120 -5.35 10.18 5.71
C GLN A 120 -5.67 8.77 5.20
N ARG A 121 -4.91 8.24 4.24
CA ARG A 121 -5.22 6.95 3.59
C ARG A 121 -4.71 5.80 4.45
N LEU A 122 -5.62 4.88 4.78
CA LEU A 122 -5.26 3.57 5.30
C LEU A 122 -5.03 2.61 4.12
N GLN A 123 -3.98 1.81 4.21
CA GLN A 123 -3.71 0.67 3.35
C GLN A 123 -4.08 -0.61 4.09
N LEU A 124 -4.44 -1.66 3.36
CA LEU A 124 -4.85 -2.94 3.94
C LEU A 124 -3.95 -4.05 3.41
N HIS A 125 -3.46 -4.90 4.29
CA HIS A 125 -2.74 -6.13 3.93
C HIS A 125 -3.09 -7.27 4.89
N GLY A 126 -2.74 -8.50 4.51
CA GLY A 126 -2.81 -9.64 5.41
C GLY A 126 -1.50 -9.82 6.16
N LEU A 127 -1.55 -10.15 7.45
CA LEU A 127 -0.38 -10.54 8.22
C LEU A 127 -0.45 -12.02 8.58
N GLY A 128 0.63 -12.75 8.26
CA GLY A 128 0.79 -14.14 8.64
C GLY A 128 1.22 -14.32 10.11
N ALA A 129 1.39 -15.59 10.47
CA ALA A 129 1.92 -15.97 11.77
C ALA A 129 3.35 -15.42 11.98
N GLU A 130 3.74 -15.30 13.24
CA GLU A 130 5.13 -15.00 13.59
C GLU A 130 6.04 -16.16 13.16
N LEU A 131 7.12 -15.82 12.48
CA LEU A 131 8.03 -16.81 11.91
C LEU A 131 8.86 -17.49 12.99
N GLU A 132 8.78 -18.82 13.07
CA GLU A 132 9.60 -19.62 13.98
C GLU A 132 11.07 -19.72 13.53
N ASP A 133 11.32 -19.55 12.23
CA ASP A 133 12.62 -19.61 11.56
C ASP A 133 12.77 -18.49 10.52
N ASP A 134 14.00 -18.21 10.07
CA ASP A 134 14.24 -17.27 8.98
C ASP A 134 13.53 -17.72 7.70
N ALA A 135 12.99 -16.76 6.93
CA ALA A 135 12.32 -17.00 5.67
C ALA A 135 12.98 -16.19 4.53
N PRO A 136 14.14 -16.64 4.00
CA PRO A 136 14.93 -15.90 3.01
C PRO A 136 14.17 -15.60 1.73
N ALA A 137 13.25 -16.48 1.32
CA ALA A 137 12.40 -16.30 0.14
C ALA A 137 11.54 -15.03 0.22
N TYR A 138 11.25 -14.56 1.43
CA TYR A 138 10.47 -13.35 1.71
C TYR A 138 11.32 -12.21 2.28
N GLY A 139 12.64 -12.42 2.42
CA GLY A 139 13.53 -11.45 3.06
C GLY A 139 13.12 -11.12 4.50
N ARG A 140 12.70 -12.15 5.26
CA ARG A 140 12.26 -12.02 6.66
C ARG A 140 13.06 -12.92 7.58
N LYS A 141 13.22 -12.48 8.83
CA LYS A 141 13.92 -13.19 9.90
C LYS A 141 12.96 -13.84 10.89
N LYS A 142 13.48 -14.78 11.69
CA LYS A 142 12.80 -15.32 12.86
C LYS A 142 12.26 -14.21 13.75
N GLY A 143 11.01 -14.35 14.20
CA GLY A 143 10.29 -13.37 15.02
C GLY A 143 9.63 -12.24 14.23
N GLU A 144 9.83 -12.17 12.90
CA GLU A 144 9.10 -11.26 12.02
C GLU A 144 7.83 -11.92 11.48
N ARG A 145 6.98 -11.14 10.80
CA ARG A 145 5.77 -11.62 10.12
C ARG A 145 5.87 -11.34 8.63
N ILE A 146 5.28 -12.22 7.82
CA ILE A 146 5.11 -11.98 6.39
C ILE A 146 3.87 -11.12 6.18
N ALA A 147 4.04 -10.02 5.44
CA ALA A 147 2.95 -9.20 4.95
C ALA A 147 2.53 -9.68 3.56
N TRP A 148 1.29 -10.14 3.46
CA TRP A 148 0.66 -10.67 2.26
C TRP A 148 -0.15 -9.57 1.59
N SER A 149 0.10 -9.35 0.30
CA SER A 149 -0.88 -8.66 -0.54
C SER A 149 -2.16 -9.49 -0.57
N ILE A 150 -3.30 -8.83 -0.44
CA ILE A 150 -4.63 -9.43 -0.60
C ILE A 150 -5.25 -9.11 -1.96
N SER A 151 -4.44 -8.54 -2.86
CA SER A 151 -4.88 -8.19 -4.21
C SER A 151 -5.30 -9.46 -4.95
N LEU A 152 -6.43 -9.39 -5.66
CA LEU A 152 -7.06 -10.51 -6.37
C LEU A 152 -7.59 -11.64 -5.48
N THR A 153 -7.51 -11.53 -4.16
CA THR A 153 -8.13 -12.51 -3.25
C THR A 153 -9.65 -12.29 -3.19
N PRO A 154 -10.48 -13.35 -3.32
CA PRO A 154 -11.90 -13.22 -3.11
C PRO A 154 -12.26 -12.70 -1.71
N VAL A 155 -13.16 -11.72 -1.63
CA VAL A 155 -13.58 -11.10 -0.35
C VAL A 155 -14.03 -12.17 0.65
N ARG A 156 -14.71 -13.21 0.13
CA ARG A 156 -15.23 -14.34 0.90
C ARG A 156 -14.17 -15.19 1.60
N GLU A 157 -12.92 -15.17 1.13
CA GLU A 157 -11.79 -15.84 1.82
C GLU A 157 -11.29 -15.02 3.02
N LEU A 158 -11.54 -13.71 3.02
CA LEU A 158 -11.04 -12.77 4.00
C LEU A 158 -12.05 -12.45 5.11
N LEU A 159 -13.34 -12.76 4.90
CA LEU A 159 -14.45 -12.32 5.77
C LEU A 159 -14.28 -12.68 7.25
N THR A 160 -13.70 -13.84 7.56
CA THR A 160 -13.52 -14.32 8.94
C THR A 160 -12.26 -13.79 9.60
N LEU A 161 -11.37 -13.13 8.86
CA LEU A 161 -10.13 -12.60 9.41
C LEU A 161 -10.44 -11.39 10.31
N PRO A 162 -9.86 -11.35 11.53
CA PRO A 162 -9.88 -10.15 12.35
C PRO A 162 -9.24 -8.98 11.61
N ILE A 163 -9.73 -7.76 11.83
CA ILE A 163 -9.14 -6.54 11.29
C ILE A 163 -8.61 -5.66 12.42
N ARG A 164 -7.38 -5.15 12.26
CA ARG A 164 -6.68 -4.36 13.27
C ARG A 164 -6.13 -3.08 12.67
N VAL A 165 -5.97 -2.05 13.49
CA VAL A 165 -5.31 -0.80 13.11
C VAL A 165 -3.88 -0.83 13.65
N CYS A 166 -2.89 -0.63 12.78
CA CYS A 166 -1.51 -0.42 13.18
C CYS A 166 -1.32 1.07 13.50
N PRO A 167 -1.00 1.43 14.76
CA PRO A 167 -0.80 2.82 15.15
C PRO A 167 0.59 3.35 14.74
N GLY A 168 1.49 2.46 14.33
CA GLY A 168 2.81 2.84 13.82
C GLY A 168 2.71 3.27 12.37
N VAL A 169 3.16 4.48 12.08
CA VAL A 169 3.17 5.04 10.73
C VAL A 169 4.60 5.14 10.23
N ILE A 170 4.84 4.58 9.04
CA ILE A 170 6.12 4.68 8.35
C ILE A 170 6.13 5.98 7.54
N VAL A 171 7.16 6.81 7.73
CA VAL A 171 7.40 7.98 6.88
C VAL A 171 8.44 7.61 5.85
N VAL A 172 8.07 7.73 4.56
CA VAL A 172 8.95 7.43 3.43
C VAL A 172 9.31 8.71 2.68
N GLU A 173 10.52 8.77 2.12
CA GLU A 173 10.89 9.85 1.22
C GLU A 173 10.11 9.75 -0.10
N ASP A 174 9.49 10.85 -0.50
CA ASP A 174 8.64 10.92 -1.70
C ASP A 174 9.17 11.90 -2.76
N ASP A 175 10.29 12.60 -2.51
CA ASP A 175 11.02 13.27 -3.59
C ASP A 175 11.62 12.21 -4.54
N VAL A 176 10.98 11.99 -5.69
CA VAL A 176 11.43 11.02 -6.71
C VAL A 176 12.86 11.27 -7.21
N ASP A 177 13.38 12.49 -7.04
CA ASP A 177 14.73 12.87 -7.42
C ASP A 177 15.73 12.68 -6.25
N SER A 178 15.27 12.36 -5.04
CA SER A 178 16.14 11.98 -3.92
C SER A 178 16.72 10.57 -4.11
N ARG A 179 17.94 10.37 -3.60
CA ARG A 179 18.56 9.05 -3.42
C ARG A 179 17.74 8.16 -2.49
N SER A 180 17.09 8.75 -1.50
CA SER A 180 16.31 8.03 -0.50
C SER A 180 14.88 7.74 -0.93
N TYR A 181 14.47 8.09 -2.15
CA TYR A 181 13.10 7.89 -2.63
C TYR A 181 12.59 6.46 -2.37
N GLY A 182 11.43 6.36 -1.72
CA GLY A 182 10.80 5.09 -1.32
C GLY A 182 11.42 4.42 -0.09
N LEU A 183 12.47 4.98 0.51
CA LEU A 183 13.05 4.47 1.76
C LEU A 183 12.37 5.09 2.98
N GLU A 184 12.30 4.31 4.06
CA GLU A 184 11.89 4.80 5.37
C GLU A 184 12.90 5.86 5.87
N ILE A 185 12.38 7.04 6.21
CA ILE A 185 13.15 8.17 6.78
C ILE A 185 12.71 8.52 8.21
N GLY A 186 11.65 7.89 8.70
CA GLY A 186 11.17 8.10 10.06
C GLY A 186 9.95 7.25 10.40
N ARG A 187 9.57 7.28 11.67
CA ARG A 187 8.35 6.67 12.19
C ARG A 187 7.61 7.64 13.08
N VAL A 188 6.29 7.62 13.03
CA VAL A 188 5.43 8.36 13.96
C VAL A 188 4.36 7.43 14.53
N PHE A 189 3.77 7.83 15.65
CA PHE A 189 2.68 7.11 16.29
C PHE A 189 1.38 7.88 16.10
N HIS A 190 0.40 7.27 15.43
CA HIS A 190 -0.90 7.85 15.15
C HIS A 190 -1.99 6.78 15.28
N PRO A 191 -2.54 6.58 16.50
CA PRO A 191 -3.51 5.53 16.77
C PRO A 191 -4.93 5.90 16.34
N ASP A 192 -5.22 7.20 16.23
CA ASP A 192 -6.56 7.70 15.96
C ASP A 192 -6.89 7.55 14.47
N VAL A 193 -7.91 6.74 14.16
CA VAL A 193 -8.47 6.61 12.82
C VAL A 193 -9.97 6.82 12.84
N THR A 194 -10.51 7.42 11.79
CA THR A 194 -11.96 7.65 11.67
C THR A 194 -12.68 6.46 11.06
N LEU A 195 -13.99 6.39 11.27
CA LEU A 195 -14.84 5.40 10.59
C LEU A 195 -14.67 5.45 9.06
N GLY A 196 -14.63 6.66 8.51
CA GLY A 196 -14.48 6.87 7.07
C GLY A 196 -13.16 6.32 6.56
N GLN A 197 -12.06 6.52 7.30
CA GLN A 197 -10.76 5.96 6.93
C GLN A 197 -10.74 4.44 6.94
N ILE A 198 -11.38 3.81 7.94
CA ILE A 198 -11.47 2.35 8.04
C ILE A 198 -12.23 1.79 6.84
N VAL A 199 -13.40 2.35 6.52
CA VAL A 199 -14.23 1.91 5.39
C VAL A 199 -13.52 2.16 4.06
N ASP A 200 -12.96 3.35 3.86
CA ASP A 200 -12.18 3.72 2.67
C ASP A 200 -10.98 2.78 2.46
N GLY A 201 -10.17 2.54 3.50
CA GLY A 201 -9.00 1.67 3.41
C GLY A 201 -9.36 0.23 3.05
N VAL A 202 -10.47 -0.29 3.57
CA VAL A 202 -10.98 -1.63 3.21
C VAL A 202 -11.45 -1.67 1.76
N LEU A 203 -12.33 -0.76 1.35
CA LEU A 203 -12.92 -0.77 0.00
C LEU A 203 -11.87 -0.46 -1.07
N ASN A 204 -10.92 0.42 -0.78
CA ASN A 204 -9.89 0.80 -1.72
C ASN A 204 -8.99 -0.37 -2.11
N GLU A 205 -8.59 -1.20 -1.13
CA GLU A 205 -7.79 -2.40 -1.41
C GLU A 205 -8.62 -3.48 -2.11
N LEU A 206 -9.81 -3.79 -1.59
CA LEU A 206 -10.68 -4.83 -2.16
C LEU A 206 -11.18 -4.48 -3.57
N GLY A 207 -11.36 -3.17 -3.85
CA GLY A 207 -11.84 -2.63 -5.10
C GLY A 207 -10.73 -2.17 -6.06
N PHE A 208 -9.44 -2.36 -5.73
CA PHE A 208 -8.31 -1.85 -6.53
C PHE A 208 -8.35 -2.36 -7.99
N HIS A 209 -8.79 -3.61 -8.18
CA HIS A 209 -8.92 -4.25 -9.49
C HIS A 209 -10.35 -4.22 -10.06
N GLY A 210 -11.23 -3.39 -9.51
CA GLY A 210 -12.66 -3.38 -9.81
C GLY A 210 -13.48 -4.18 -8.79
N GLY A 211 -14.77 -4.35 -9.05
CA GLY A 211 -15.63 -5.23 -8.28
C GLY A 211 -15.29 -6.72 -8.48
N PRO A 212 -15.97 -7.61 -7.75
CA PRO A 212 -15.66 -9.04 -7.70
C PRO A 212 -15.56 -9.72 -9.08
N ALA A 213 -16.47 -9.40 -10.00
CA ALA A 213 -16.45 -9.97 -11.35
C ALA A 213 -15.23 -9.52 -12.17
N GLN A 214 -14.80 -8.25 -12.04
CA GLN A 214 -13.60 -7.76 -12.72
C GLN A 214 -12.32 -8.34 -12.11
N ARG A 215 -12.28 -8.44 -10.78
CA ARG A 215 -11.19 -9.11 -10.03
C ARG A 215 -11.00 -10.54 -10.52
N ASP A 216 -12.08 -11.33 -10.57
CA ASP A 216 -12.01 -12.75 -10.93
C ASP A 216 -11.57 -12.94 -12.39
N ALA A 217 -12.12 -12.14 -13.31
CA ALA A 217 -11.71 -12.15 -14.72
C ALA A 217 -10.22 -11.77 -14.89
N LEU A 218 -9.73 -10.78 -14.13
CA LEU A 218 -8.32 -10.39 -14.15
C LEU A 218 -7.42 -11.48 -13.56
N ALA A 219 -7.83 -12.13 -12.47
CA ALA A 219 -7.09 -13.22 -11.85
C ALA A 219 -6.96 -14.42 -12.82
N GLU A 220 -8.04 -14.79 -13.50
CA GLU A 220 -8.03 -15.85 -14.52
C GLU A 220 -7.09 -15.50 -15.69
N GLU A 221 -7.18 -14.29 -16.22
CA GLU A 221 -6.33 -13.82 -17.32
C GLU A 221 -4.85 -13.79 -16.93
N LEU A 222 -4.52 -13.31 -15.73
CA LEU A 222 -3.13 -13.32 -15.24
C LEU A 222 -2.62 -14.74 -15.03
N GLY A 223 -3.46 -15.64 -14.49
CA GLY A 223 -3.13 -17.06 -14.36
C GLY A 223 -2.82 -17.71 -15.71
N ARG A 224 -3.66 -17.44 -16.72
CA ARG A 224 -3.43 -17.91 -18.10
C ARG A 224 -2.11 -17.39 -18.66
N ARG A 225 -1.82 -16.09 -18.52
CA ARG A 225 -0.56 -15.50 -19.01
C ARG A 225 0.67 -16.04 -18.29
N ALA A 226 0.58 -16.24 -16.98
CA ALA A 226 1.67 -16.84 -16.21
C ALA A 226 1.97 -18.27 -16.67
N GLN A 227 0.93 -19.05 -16.95
CA GLN A 227 1.05 -20.40 -17.49
C GLN A 227 1.65 -20.39 -18.91
N GLU A 228 1.24 -19.46 -19.77
CA GLU A 228 1.81 -19.28 -21.11
C GLU A 228 3.28 -18.86 -21.10
N ALA A 229 3.67 -18.02 -20.14
CA ALA A 229 5.06 -17.61 -19.97
C ALA A 229 5.95 -18.75 -19.43
N THR A 230 5.38 -19.68 -18.66
CA THR A 230 6.13 -20.79 -18.04
C THR A 230 6.25 -21.98 -18.99
N ASP A 231 5.14 -22.40 -19.59
CA ASP A 231 5.02 -23.66 -20.33
C ASP A 231 4.55 -23.47 -21.80
N GLY A 232 4.25 -22.24 -22.20
CA GLY A 232 3.70 -21.91 -23.52
C GLY A 232 4.72 -21.36 -24.52
N PRO A 233 4.28 -21.07 -25.76
CA PRO A 233 5.13 -20.56 -26.84
C PRO A 233 5.37 -19.04 -26.75
N ALA A 234 5.17 -18.42 -25.59
CA ALA A 234 5.23 -16.97 -25.45
C ALA A 234 6.65 -16.45 -25.75
N GLU A 235 6.75 -15.45 -26.62
CA GLU A 235 8.00 -14.74 -26.87
C GLU A 235 8.29 -13.81 -25.69
N LEU A 236 9.37 -14.10 -24.96
CA LEU A 236 9.83 -13.28 -23.85
C LEU A 236 10.77 -12.20 -24.37
N VAL A 237 10.48 -10.95 -24.04
CA VAL A 237 11.35 -9.81 -24.35
C VAL A 237 12.31 -9.58 -23.18
N SER A 238 13.58 -9.28 -23.49
CA SER A 238 14.53 -8.89 -22.46
C SER A 238 14.06 -7.62 -21.77
N ILE A 239 14.16 -7.60 -20.44
CA ILE A 239 13.94 -6.39 -19.66
C ILE A 239 14.88 -5.26 -20.12
N ASP A 240 16.09 -5.55 -20.60
CA ASP A 240 17.00 -4.51 -21.07
C ASP A 240 16.48 -3.82 -22.34
N ASP A 241 15.82 -4.56 -23.24
CA ASP A 241 15.20 -3.99 -24.44
C ASP A 241 14.01 -3.11 -24.09
N LEU A 242 13.16 -3.55 -23.15
CA LEU A 242 12.03 -2.77 -22.66
C LEU A 242 12.46 -1.44 -22.02
N PHE A 243 13.53 -1.47 -21.21
CA PHE A 243 14.04 -0.26 -20.54
C PHE A 243 14.87 0.63 -21.46
N LYS A 244 15.42 0.10 -22.55
CA LYS A 244 16.17 0.91 -23.51
C LYS A 244 15.29 2.03 -24.09
N GLU A 245 14.09 1.71 -24.54
CA GLU A 245 13.17 2.70 -25.12
C GLU A 245 12.80 3.81 -24.14
N SER A 246 12.71 3.48 -22.85
CA SER A 246 12.29 4.41 -21.80
C SER A 246 13.43 5.13 -21.09
N VAL A 247 14.69 4.88 -21.42
CA VAL A 247 15.84 5.46 -20.70
C VAL A 247 16.88 6.06 -21.66
N GLN A 248 17.00 5.50 -22.87
CA GLN A 248 17.96 5.94 -23.88
C GLN A 248 17.83 7.45 -24.19
N PRO A 249 16.63 8.05 -24.37
CA PRO A 249 16.53 9.47 -24.69
C PRO A 249 17.18 10.38 -23.65
N ALA A 250 17.02 10.06 -22.36
CA ALA A 250 17.64 10.81 -21.29
C ALA A 250 19.16 10.61 -21.23
N CYS A 251 19.65 9.40 -21.50
CA CYS A 251 21.09 9.13 -21.64
C CYS A 251 21.69 9.94 -22.80
N ASP A 252 21.07 9.90 -23.98
CA ASP A 252 21.51 10.65 -25.16
C ASP A 252 21.49 12.15 -24.93
N ALA A 253 20.52 12.65 -24.14
CA ALA A 253 20.43 14.04 -23.78
C ALA A 253 21.55 14.49 -22.83
N MET A 254 21.99 13.63 -21.90
CA MET A 254 22.81 14.03 -20.75
C MET A 254 24.28 13.61 -20.80
N PHE A 255 24.63 12.61 -21.61
CA PHE A 255 25.98 12.07 -21.69
C PHE A 255 26.57 12.27 -23.09
N ASP A 256 27.86 12.59 -23.15
CA ASP A 256 28.64 12.58 -24.40
C ASP A 256 29.08 11.14 -24.75
N ASP A 257 29.36 10.32 -23.73
CA ASP A 257 29.76 8.91 -23.87
C ASP A 257 29.29 8.10 -22.65
N LEU A 258 28.82 6.87 -22.89
CA LEU A 258 28.44 5.91 -21.84
C LEU A 258 29.55 4.90 -21.54
N GLY A 259 30.69 4.94 -22.24
CA GLY A 259 31.85 4.09 -21.93
C GLY A 259 31.57 2.60 -22.09
N GLY A 260 30.73 2.24 -23.07
CA GLY A 260 30.28 0.86 -23.29
C GLY A 260 29.23 0.34 -22.30
N ARG A 261 28.70 1.20 -21.40
CA ARG A 261 27.62 0.85 -20.47
C ARG A 261 26.26 0.99 -21.13
N THR A 262 25.32 0.16 -20.69
CA THR A 262 23.92 0.25 -21.08
C THR A 262 23.23 1.41 -20.36
N SER A 263 22.20 1.98 -20.99
CA SER A 263 21.37 3.02 -20.38
C SER A 263 20.74 2.59 -19.04
N ARG A 264 20.45 1.30 -18.89
CA ARG A 264 19.96 0.71 -17.64
C ARG A 264 21.02 0.69 -16.54
N GLU A 265 22.27 0.32 -16.86
CA GLU A 265 23.37 0.39 -15.89
C GLU A 265 23.60 1.82 -15.41
N ILE A 266 23.55 2.80 -16.32
CA ILE A 266 23.67 4.22 -15.99
C ILE A 266 22.53 4.68 -15.09
N GLN A 267 21.29 4.33 -15.41
CA GLN A 267 20.12 4.65 -14.59
C GLN A 267 20.21 4.05 -13.17
N LYS A 268 20.64 2.78 -13.06
CA LYS A 268 20.86 2.12 -11.76
C LYS A 268 21.98 2.80 -10.97
N ALA A 269 23.11 3.09 -11.61
CA ALA A 269 24.25 3.76 -10.98
C ALA A 269 23.87 5.17 -10.48
N MET A 270 23.07 5.90 -11.25
CA MET A 270 22.59 7.23 -10.89
C MET A 270 21.79 7.25 -9.57
N ARG A 271 21.12 6.16 -9.19
CA ARG A 271 20.42 6.03 -7.90
C ARG A 271 21.38 5.95 -6.70
N LEU A 272 22.66 5.65 -6.91
CA LEU A 272 23.65 5.52 -5.84
C LEU A 272 24.32 6.86 -5.47
N ILE A 273 24.21 7.87 -6.33
CA ILE A 273 24.83 9.20 -6.12
C ILE A 273 24.14 9.89 -4.94
N ALA A 274 24.91 10.35 -3.95
CA ALA A 274 24.37 11.15 -2.85
C ALA A 274 23.70 12.43 -3.38
N ASP A 275 22.69 12.94 -2.64
CA ASP A 275 21.87 14.06 -3.11
C ASP A 275 22.65 15.35 -3.34
N ASP A 276 23.69 15.58 -2.54
CA ASP A 276 24.56 16.75 -2.51
C ASP A 276 25.90 16.54 -3.26
N GLU A 277 26.22 15.31 -3.66
CA GLU A 277 27.45 15.01 -4.38
C GLU A 277 27.36 15.47 -5.85
N ASN A 278 28.46 16.01 -6.38
CA ASN A 278 28.54 16.36 -7.80
C ASN A 278 28.46 15.09 -8.68
N ALA A 279 27.42 15.02 -9.52
CA ALA A 279 27.11 13.81 -10.28
C ALA A 279 28.19 13.47 -11.33
N ALA A 280 28.72 14.46 -12.04
CA ALA A 280 29.74 14.23 -13.07
C ALA A 280 31.05 13.70 -12.47
N ASN A 281 31.49 14.26 -11.34
CA ASN A 281 32.64 13.74 -10.61
C ASN A 281 32.39 12.33 -10.10
N TRP A 282 31.18 12.02 -9.62
CA TRP A 282 30.83 10.67 -9.21
C TRP A 282 30.91 9.69 -10.38
N PHE A 283 30.31 10.00 -11.54
CA PHE A 283 30.39 9.14 -12.73
C PHE A 283 31.83 8.94 -13.19
N HIS A 284 32.62 10.01 -13.22
CA HIS A 284 34.03 9.93 -13.60
C HIS A 284 34.81 8.97 -12.66
N ARG A 285 34.60 9.06 -11.34
CA ARG A 285 35.26 8.14 -10.39
C ARG A 285 34.74 6.71 -10.48
N THR A 286 33.42 6.51 -10.57
CA THR A 286 32.81 5.17 -10.54
C THR A 286 33.09 4.36 -11.80
N PHE A 287 33.30 5.04 -12.93
CA PHE A 287 33.52 4.40 -14.23
C PHE A 287 34.91 4.70 -14.80
N ASP A 288 35.89 5.07 -13.96
CA ASP A 288 37.28 5.35 -14.37
C ASP A 288 37.39 6.29 -15.59
N GLY A 289 36.50 7.29 -15.64
CA GLY A 289 36.41 8.28 -16.71
C GLY A 289 35.77 7.81 -18.01
N ALA A 290 35.32 6.56 -18.11
CA ALA A 290 34.69 6.02 -19.31
C ALA A 290 33.30 6.64 -19.58
N VAL A 291 32.58 7.04 -18.54
CA VAL A 291 31.28 7.73 -18.67
C VAL A 291 31.50 9.25 -18.64
N VAL A 292 31.09 9.94 -19.70
CA VAL A 292 31.32 11.39 -19.88
C VAL A 292 30.00 12.13 -19.85
N VAL A 293 29.81 12.96 -18.81
CA VAL A 293 28.64 13.84 -18.67
C VAL A 293 28.82 15.11 -19.52
N LYS A 294 27.78 15.52 -20.25
CA LYS A 294 27.79 16.75 -21.06
C LYS A 294 28.05 17.98 -20.22
N ALA A 295 28.77 18.95 -20.79
CA ALA A 295 29.21 20.17 -20.11
C ALA A 295 28.09 20.89 -19.33
N GLN A 296 26.89 21.00 -19.91
CA GLN A 296 25.72 21.67 -19.31
C GLN A 296 25.16 20.99 -18.05
N PHE A 297 25.54 19.74 -17.76
CA PHE A 297 25.11 19.00 -16.56
C PHE A 297 26.22 18.77 -15.54
N ARG A 298 27.47 19.15 -15.84
CA ARG A 298 28.65 18.82 -15.01
C ARG A 298 28.62 19.39 -13.59
N ASN A 299 27.94 20.51 -13.39
CA ASN A 299 27.89 21.18 -12.10
C ASN A 299 26.69 20.76 -11.22
N ARG A 300 25.85 19.83 -11.68
CA ARG A 300 24.65 19.41 -10.94
C ARG A 300 24.99 18.45 -9.80
N THR A 301 24.29 18.60 -8.68
CA THR A 301 24.31 17.59 -7.61
C THR A 301 23.58 16.32 -8.04
N GLY A 302 23.72 15.22 -7.31
CA GLY A 302 23.05 13.96 -7.61
C GLY A 302 21.52 14.12 -7.72
N ARG A 303 20.91 14.90 -6.83
CA ARG A 303 19.47 15.20 -6.86
C ARG A 303 19.09 16.02 -8.10
N GLU A 304 19.81 17.11 -8.37
CA GLU A 304 19.56 17.96 -9.55
C GLU A 304 19.79 17.23 -10.87
N PHE A 305 20.74 16.29 -10.89
CA PHE A 305 21.05 15.46 -12.04
C PHE A 305 19.93 14.45 -12.31
N ARG A 306 19.42 13.75 -11.28
CA ARG A 306 18.23 12.87 -11.41
C ARG A 306 17.01 13.63 -11.91
N LYS A 307 16.77 14.83 -11.40
CA LYS A 307 15.70 15.72 -11.87
C LYS A 307 15.84 16.08 -13.35
N ALA A 308 17.06 16.39 -13.79
CA ALA A 308 17.39 16.66 -15.20
C ALA A 308 17.10 15.44 -16.07
N PHE A 309 17.52 14.27 -15.62
CA PHE A 309 17.39 13.00 -16.33
C PHE A 309 15.93 12.65 -16.56
N ARG A 310 15.10 12.79 -15.51
CA ARG A 310 13.65 12.59 -15.61
C ARG A 310 13.00 13.59 -16.56
N ALA A 311 13.44 14.85 -16.58
CA ALA A 311 12.92 15.87 -17.49
C ALA A 311 13.31 15.62 -18.95
N ALA A 312 14.50 15.05 -19.20
CA ALA A 312 14.96 14.68 -20.54
C ALA A 312 14.25 13.43 -21.11
N ASN A 313 13.51 12.70 -20.28
CA ASN A 313 12.79 11.50 -20.64
C ASN A 313 11.29 11.72 -20.91
N ARG A 314 10.83 12.97 -20.85
CA ARG A 314 9.45 13.38 -21.13
C ARG A 314 9.38 14.08 -22.48
#